data_AF-A0A4U2DAR8-F1
#
_entry.id   AF-A0A4U2DAR8-F1
#
_cell.length_a   1.000
_cell.length_b   1.000
_cell.length_c   1.000
_cell.angle_alpha   90.00
_cell.angle_beta   90.00
_cell.angle_gamma   90.00
#
_symmetry.space_group_name_H-M   'P 1'
#
loop_
_entity.id
_entity.type
_entity.pdbx_description
1 polymer ?
#
loop_
_entity_poly.entity_id
_entity_poly.type
_entity_poly.pdbx_seq_one_letter_code
_entity_poly.pdbx_strand_id
1 'polypeptide(L)'
;MSNPIPVSSGKTTRHRLNRGGSRSANNSLWTVAIVRMRSDPRTKDYVARRTAEELSTKEITRILKRYIARELFPLILKDLASIQKLKNGMGANEWR
;
A
#
# COMPACT_ATOMS: atom_id res chain seq x y z
N MET A 1 9.87 -8.51 -2.94
CA MET A 1 11.06 -7.86 -2.33
C MET A 1 10.82 -7.83 -0.83
N SER A 2 11.50 -8.72 -0.09
CA SER A 2 11.42 -8.79 1.36
C SER A 2 12.03 -7.52 1.97
N ASN A 3 11.42 -7.06 3.06
CA ASN A 3 11.97 -6.02 3.92
C ASN A 3 12.21 -6.70 5.27
N PRO A 4 13.42 -6.65 5.85
CA PRO A 4 14.55 -5.75 5.56
C PRO A 4 15.60 -6.28 4.55
N ILE A 5 16.39 -5.38 3.94
CA ILE A 5 17.45 -5.74 2.99
C ILE A 5 18.79 -5.92 3.74
N PRO A 6 19.39 -7.12 3.72
CA PRO A 6 20.67 -7.35 4.37
C PRO A 6 21.81 -6.62 3.63
N VAL A 7 22.78 -6.10 4.39
CA VAL A 7 23.96 -5.43 3.84
C VAL A 7 24.94 -6.45 3.22
N SER A 8 24.98 -7.67 3.75
CA SER A 8 25.79 -8.80 3.28
C SER A 8 25.05 -10.12 3.55
N SER A 9 25.48 -11.23 2.92
CA SER A 9 24.92 -12.58 3.15
C SER A 9 25.36 -13.23 4.47
N GLY A 10 26.21 -12.57 5.26
CA GLY A 10 26.68 -13.07 6.55
C GLY A 10 25.70 -12.80 7.71
N LYS A 11 25.98 -13.36 8.89
CA LYS A 11 25.30 -13.02 10.16
C LYS A 11 25.60 -11.57 10.52
N THR A 12 24.82 -10.63 10.01
CA THR A 12 24.98 -9.20 10.31
C THR A 12 23.62 -8.59 10.64
N THR A 13 23.54 -7.92 11.79
CA THR A 13 22.31 -7.27 12.31
C THR A 13 22.01 -5.93 11.62
N ARG A 14 22.89 -5.45 10.75
CA ARG A 14 22.75 -4.18 10.02
C ARG A 14 21.97 -4.38 8.71
N HIS A 15 20.96 -3.54 8.51
CA HIS A 15 20.09 -3.55 7.35
C HIS A 15 20.19 -2.21 6.63
N ARG A 16 20.21 -2.21 5.29
CA ARG A 16 20.19 -0.97 4.52
C ARG A 16 18.75 -0.48 4.34
N LEU A 17 18.56 0.83 4.47
CA LEU A 17 17.29 1.46 4.19
C LEU A 17 16.95 1.31 2.70
N ASN A 18 15.83 0.66 2.40
CA ASN A 18 15.30 0.62 1.04
C ASN A 18 14.69 1.98 0.66
N ARG A 19 15.50 2.88 0.10
CA ARG A 19 15.06 4.21 -0.38
C ARG A 19 14.01 4.15 -1.49
N GLY A 20 13.94 3.03 -2.22
CA GLY A 20 12.95 2.82 -3.28
C GLY A 20 11.59 2.33 -2.79
N GLY A 21 11.48 1.92 -1.51
CA GLY A 21 10.28 1.31 -0.96
C GLY A 21 9.87 0.01 -1.67
N SER A 22 8.61 -0.41 -1.46
CA SER A 22 8.04 -1.59 -2.13
C SER A 22 7.42 -1.21 -3.49
N ARG A 23 8.06 -1.62 -4.59
CA ARG A 23 7.54 -1.40 -5.95
C ARG A 23 6.16 -2.04 -6.16
N SER A 24 5.94 -3.24 -5.61
CA SER A 24 4.67 -3.96 -5.72
C SER A 24 3.54 -3.21 -5.03
N ALA A 25 3.75 -2.72 -3.80
CA ALA A 25 2.76 -1.91 -3.08
C ALA A 25 2.50 -0.57 -3.78
N ASN A 26 3.54 0.07 -4.30
CA ASN A 26 3.38 1.30 -5.06
C ASN A 26 2.61 1.11 -6.37
N ASN A 27 2.76 -0.06 -7.01
CA ASN A 27 2.02 -0.44 -8.21
C ASN A 27 0.55 -0.73 -7.87
N SER A 28 0.26 -1.48 -6.80
CA SER A 28 -1.14 -1.77 -6.42
C SER A 28 -1.92 -0.49 -6.13
N LEU A 29 -1.34 0.49 -5.43
CA LEU A 29 -1.95 1.80 -5.23
C LEU A 29 -2.21 2.55 -6.55
N TRP A 30 -1.32 2.40 -7.54
CA TRP A 30 -1.52 3.00 -8.86
C TRP A 30 -2.66 2.30 -9.61
N THR A 31 -2.69 0.97 -9.61
CA THR A 31 -3.77 0.19 -10.22
C THR A 31 -5.13 0.56 -9.64
N VAL A 32 -5.25 0.64 -8.31
CA VAL A 32 -6.50 1.06 -7.64
C VAL A 32 -6.90 2.47 -8.08
N ALA A 33 -5.95 3.40 -8.18
CA ALA A 33 -6.24 4.76 -8.63
C ALA A 33 -6.79 4.78 -10.07
N ILE A 34 -6.16 4.07 -11.00
CA ILE A 34 -6.61 4.00 -12.40
C ILE A 34 -8.00 3.36 -12.52
N VAL A 35 -8.24 2.27 -11.78
CA VAL A 35 -9.56 1.61 -11.77
C VAL A 35 -10.62 2.57 -11.23
N ARG A 36 -10.37 3.26 -10.10
CA ARG A 36 -11.30 4.24 -9.52
C ARG A 36 -11.57 5.41 -10.48
N MET A 37 -10.56 5.93 -11.16
CA MET A 37 -10.76 6.97 -12.18
C MET A 37 -11.68 6.52 -13.33
N ARG A 38 -11.67 5.22 -13.67
CA ARG A 38 -12.51 4.66 -14.74
C ARG A 38 -13.93 4.30 -14.31
N SER A 39 -14.13 3.81 -13.07
CA SER A 39 -15.41 3.23 -12.65
C SER A 39 -16.06 3.87 -11.44
N ASP A 40 -15.31 4.51 -10.54
CA ASP A 40 -15.87 5.08 -9.30
C ASP A 40 -16.41 6.50 -9.54
N PRO A 41 -17.73 6.74 -9.40
CA PRO A 41 -18.32 8.07 -9.61
C PRO A 41 -17.67 9.16 -8.76
N ARG A 42 -17.43 8.88 -7.46
CA ARG A 42 -16.81 9.85 -6.54
C ARG A 42 -15.43 10.27 -7.01
N THR A 43 -14.61 9.32 -7.47
CA THR A 43 -13.28 9.62 -8.00
C THR A 43 -13.36 10.37 -9.32
N LYS A 44 -14.33 10.06 -10.20
CA LYS A 44 -14.55 10.83 -11.44
C LYS A 44 -14.88 12.28 -11.18
N ASP A 45 -15.82 12.55 -10.27
CA ASP A 45 -16.20 13.92 -9.91
C ASP A 45 -15.00 14.68 -9.33
N TYR A 46 -14.21 14.03 -8.49
CA TYR A 46 -12.97 14.60 -7.96
C TYR A 46 -11.95 14.90 -9.06
N VAL A 47 -11.75 14.00 -10.00
CA VAL A 47 -10.84 14.19 -11.14
C VAL A 47 -11.31 15.36 -11.99
N ALA A 48 -12.59 15.41 -12.36
CA ALA A 48 -13.17 16.50 -13.14
C ALA A 48 -12.97 17.86 -12.46
N ARG A 49 -13.25 17.94 -11.15
CA ARG A 49 -13.00 19.16 -10.37
C ARG A 49 -11.53 19.57 -10.38
N ARG A 50 -10.60 18.63 -10.15
CA ARG A 50 -9.17 18.95 -10.15
C ARG A 50 -8.61 19.29 -11.53
N THR A 51 -9.16 18.69 -12.58
CA THR A 51 -8.84 19.06 -13.96
C THR A 51 -9.31 20.48 -14.28
N ALA A 52 -10.48 20.89 -13.78
CA ALA A 52 -10.96 22.27 -13.90
C ALA A 52 -10.12 23.28 -13.11
N GLU A 53 -9.41 22.84 -12.06
CA GLU A 53 -8.40 23.61 -11.32
C GLU A 53 -7.01 23.58 -12.00
N GLU A 54 -6.92 23.13 -13.25
CA GLU A 54 -5.69 23.07 -14.07
C GLU A 54 -4.58 22.13 -13.54
N LEU A 55 -4.91 21.18 -12.65
CA LEU A 55 -3.96 20.16 -12.25
C LEU A 55 -3.73 19.14 -13.36
N SER A 56 -2.48 18.74 -13.55
CA SER A 56 -2.14 17.67 -14.49
C SER A 56 -2.64 16.31 -13.99
N THR A 57 -2.92 15.39 -14.92
CA THR A 57 -3.29 14.01 -14.59
C THR A 57 -2.29 13.32 -13.68
N LYS A 58 -0.99 13.64 -13.80
CA LYS A 58 0.07 13.10 -12.94
C LYS A 58 -0.08 13.59 -11.49
N GLU A 59 -0.39 14.86 -11.28
CA GLU A 59 -0.63 15.43 -9.96
C GLU A 59 -1.89 14.86 -9.32
N ILE A 60 -2.98 14.79 -10.09
CA ILE A 60 -4.25 14.19 -9.65
C ILE A 60 -4.02 12.74 -9.22
N THR A 61 -3.32 11.94 -10.04
CA THR A 61 -2.98 10.55 -9.71
C THR A 61 -2.15 10.45 -8.44
N ARG A 62 -1.16 11.34 -8.26
CA ARG A 62 -0.32 11.36 -7.05
C ARG A 62 -1.13 11.72 -5.79
N ILE A 63 -2.12 12.59 -5.92
CA ILE A 63 -3.04 12.92 -4.84
C ILE A 63 -3.96 11.72 -4.52
N LEU A 64 -4.57 11.10 -5.53
CA LEU A 64 -5.42 9.92 -5.36
C LEU A 64 -4.69 8.77 -4.67
N LYS A 65 -3.46 8.46 -5.09
CA LYS A 65 -2.64 7.43 -4.43
C LYS A 65 -2.43 7.70 -2.94
N ARG A 66 -2.28 8.97 -2.54
CA ARG A 66 -2.14 9.35 -1.12
C ARG A 66 -3.45 9.18 -0.35
N TYR A 67 -4.59 9.52 -0.94
CA TYR A 67 -5.89 9.28 -0.32
C TYR A 67 -6.18 7.79 -0.16
N ILE A 68 -5.94 7.00 -1.21
CA ILE A 68 -6.09 5.54 -1.19
C ILE A 68 -5.19 4.93 -0.12
N ALA A 69 -3.92 5.34 -0.02
CA ALA A 69 -3.03 4.84 1.02
C ALA A 69 -3.55 5.15 2.43
N ARG A 70 -4.08 6.37 2.66
CA ARG A 70 -4.67 6.76 3.95
C ARG A 70 -5.93 5.96 4.29
N GLU A 71 -6.74 5.63 3.29
CA GLU A 71 -7.95 4.81 3.44
C GLU A 71 -7.61 3.34 3.74
N LEU A 72 -6.63 2.78 3.02
CA LEU A 72 -6.25 1.38 3.15
C LEU A 72 -5.42 1.08 4.40
N PHE A 73 -4.60 2.01 4.88
CA PHE A 73 -3.71 1.78 6.02
C PHE A 73 -4.43 1.25 7.28
N PRO A 74 -5.52 1.87 7.79
CA PRO A 74 -6.23 1.33 8.94
C PRO A 74 -6.88 -0.03 8.67
N LEU A 75 -7.33 -0.29 7.44
CA LEU A 75 -7.91 -1.58 7.06
C LEU A 75 -6.86 -2.69 7.10
N ILE A 76 -5.67 -2.43 6.56
CA ILE A 76 -4.53 -3.35 6.60
C ILE A 76 -4.13 -3.63 8.05
N LEU A 77 -4.06 -2.62 8.91
CA LEU A 77 -3.73 -2.82 10.32
C LEU A 77 -4.77 -3.68 11.05
N LYS A 78 -6.06 -3.44 10.79
CA LYS A 78 -7.16 -4.23 11.36
C LYS A 78 -7.09 -5.69 10.91
N ASP A 79 -6.81 -5.92 9.62
CA ASP A 79 -6.66 -7.25 9.05
C ASP A 79 -5.45 -7.99 9.66
N LEU A 80 -4.30 -7.32 9.73
CA LEU A 80 -3.09 -7.88 10.37
C LEU A 80 -3.32 -8.23 11.85
N ALA A 81 -4.01 -7.37 12.60
CA ALA A 81 -4.36 -7.65 13.99
C ALA A 81 -5.29 -8.86 14.11
N SER A 82 -6.22 -9.03 13.17
CA SER A 82 -7.13 -10.18 13.11
C SER A 82 -6.35 -11.48 12.82
N ILE A 83 -5.43 -11.43 11.85
CA ILE A 83 -4.53 -12.55 11.53
C ILE A 83 -3.67 -12.93 12.74
N GLN A 84 -3.15 -11.94 13.49
CA GLN A 84 -2.35 -12.22 14.67
C GLN A 84 -3.16 -12.92 15.77
N LYS A 85 -4.42 -12.51 15.98
CA LYS A 85 -5.32 -13.19 16.93
C LYS A 85 -5.56 -14.65 16.57
N LEU A 86 -5.80 -14.94 15.28
CA LEU A 86 -5.97 -16.32 14.80
C LEU A 86 -4.71 -17.15 15.04
N LYS A 87 -3.52 -16.60 14.75
CA LYS A 87 -2.24 -17.28 14.98
C LYS A 87 -1.96 -17.56 16.46
N ASN A 88 -2.36 -16.65 17.35
CA ASN A 88 -2.18 -16.83 18.79
C ASN A 88 -3.21 -17.82 19.39
N GLY A 89 -4.37 -18.00 18.74
CA GLY A 89 -5.40 -18.96 19.14
C GLY A 89 -5.16 -20.39 18.63
N MET A 90 -4.44 -20.56 17.54
CA MET A 90 -3.93 -21.86 17.09
C MET A 90 -2.71 -22.23 17.93
N GLY A 91 -2.90 -23.11 18.92
CA GLY A 91 -1.80 -23.61 19.75
C GLY A 91 -0.71 -24.29 18.91
N ALA A 92 0.53 -24.31 19.42
CA ALA A 92 1.75 -24.77 18.76
C ALA A 92 1.77 -26.24 18.26
N ASN A 93 0.63 -26.93 18.24
CA ASN A 93 0.51 -28.37 17.99
C ASN A 93 -0.21 -28.71 16.66
N GLU A 94 -0.70 -27.72 15.90
CA GLU A 94 -1.49 -27.96 14.68
C GLU A 94 -0.74 -27.75 13.36
N TRP A 95 0.57 -27.44 13.41
CA TRP A 95 1.43 -27.35 12.23
C TRP A 95 2.36 -28.57 12.17
N ARG A 96 1.81 -29.74 11.82
CA ARG A 96 2.57 -30.93 11.41
C ARG A 96 2.17 -31.34 9.99
#